data_AF-A0A2G6ELD1-F1
#
_entry.id   AF-A0A2G6ELD1-F1
#
_cell.length_a   1.000
_cell.length_b   1.000
_cell.length_c   1.000
_cell.angle_alpha   90.00
_cell.angle_beta   90.00
_cell.angle_gamma   90.00
#
_symmetry.space_group_name_H-M   'P 1'
#
loop_
_entity.id
_entity.type
_entity.pdbx_description
1 polymer ?
#
loop_
_entity_poly.entity_id
_entity_poly.type
_entity_poly.pdbx_seq_one_letter_code
_entity_poly.pdbx_strand_id
1 'polypeptide(L)' 'MRTIIYTTNAIEAVHRQFRKVTKNRSLFPNNDALKTILFSAYRDLSKK' A
#
# COMPACT_ATOMS: atom_id res chain seq x y z
N MET A 1 -22.08 13.37 -15.67
CA MET A 1 -20.89 13.63 -14.83
C MET A 1 -20.98 12.73 -13.61
N ARG A 2 -20.11 11.73 -13.46
CA ARG A 2 -20.08 10.88 -12.25
C ARG A 2 -19.23 11.61 -11.22
N THR A 3 -19.87 12.33 -10.31
CA THR A 3 -19.16 12.95 -9.18
C THR A 3 -18.57 11.83 -8.33
N ILE A 4 -17.23 11.76 -8.24
CA ILE A 4 -16.52 10.80 -7.39
C ILE A 4 -16.63 11.31 -5.95
N ILE A 5 -17.80 11.15 -5.35
CA ILE A 5 -18.05 11.66 -3.98
C ILE A 5 -17.51 10.70 -2.92
N TYR A 6 -17.08 9.50 -3.31
CA TYR A 6 -16.63 8.46 -2.38
C TYR A 6 -15.37 7.78 -2.91
N THR A 7 -14.22 8.45 -2.78
CA THR A 7 -12.91 7.93 -3.22
C THR A 7 -12.44 6.68 -2.44
N THR A 8 -13.33 5.98 -1.72
CA THR A 8 -13.01 4.78 -0.93
C THR A 8 -12.32 3.72 -1.78
N ASN A 9 -12.66 3.60 -3.08
CA ASN A 9 -11.99 2.70 -4.01
C ASN A 9 -10.48 3.00 -4.15
N ALA A 10 -10.06 4.26 -4.12
CA ALA A 10 -8.63 4.60 -4.21
C ALA A 10 -7.87 4.20 -2.94
N ILE A 11 -8.47 4.47 -1.77
CA ILE A 11 -7.90 4.10 -0.47
C ILE A 11 -7.91 2.57 -0.28
N GLU A 12 -8.97 1.89 -0.69
CA GLU A 12 -9.09 0.43 -0.69
C GLU A 12 -8.06 -0.21 -1.63
N ALA A 13 -7.83 0.37 -2.82
CA ALA A 13 -6.80 -0.08 -3.74
C ALA A 13 -5.40 0.00 -3.12
N VAL A 14 -5.08 1.09 -2.42
CA VAL A 14 -3.81 1.25 -1.68
C VAL A 14 -3.71 0.22 -0.54
N HIS A 15 -4.75 0.08 0.29
CA HIS A 15 -4.78 -0.90 1.38
C HIS A 15 -4.65 -2.35 0.89
N ARG A 16 -5.23 -2.69 -0.27
CA ARG A 16 -5.10 -4.01 -0.89
C ARG A 16 -3.65 -4.33 -1.24
N GLN A 17 -2.91 -3.36 -1.77
CA GLN A 17 -1.50 -3.54 -2.13
C GLN A 17 -0.63 -3.69 -0.89
N PHE A 18 -0.86 -2.89 0.15
CA PHE A 18 -0.14 -3.05 1.41
C PHE A 18 -0.39 -4.40 2.07
N ARG A 19 -1.63 -4.90 2.09
CA ARG A 19 -1.93 -6.26 2.59
C ARG A 19 -1.22 -7.36 1.80
N LYS A 20 -1.06 -7.20 0.47
CA LYS A 20 -0.32 -8.16 -0.36
C LYS A 20 1.16 -8.22 0.03
N VAL A 21 1.78 -7.06 0.23
CA VAL A 21 3.21 -6.95 0.55
C VAL A 21 3.51 -7.47 1.96
N THR A 22 2.65 -7.16 2.95
CA THR A 22 2.84 -7.62 4.33
C THR A 22 2.52 -9.10 4.52
N LYS A 23 1.56 -9.67 3.76
CA LYS A 23 1.26 -11.12 3.82
C LYS A 23 2.46 -12.00 3.45
N ASN A 24 3.33 -11.53 2.57
CA ASN A 24 4.49 -12.31 2.10
C ASN A 24 5.70 -12.24 3.05
N ARG A 25 5.70 -11.30 4.00
CA ARG A 25 6.80 -11.01 4.94
C ARG A 25 6.21 -10.87 6.34
N SER A 26 5.89 -11.99 6.99
CA SER A 26 5.23 -11.98 8.32
C SER A 26 6.19 -11.66 9.47
N LEU A 27 7.50 -11.83 9.30
CA LEU A 27 8.52 -11.41 10.25
C LEU A 27 9.30 -10.23 9.67
N PHE A 28 9.20 -9.08 10.32
CA PHE A 28 10.06 -7.93 10.05
C PHE A 28 11.16 -7.88 11.11
N PRO A 29 12.44 -7.75 10.72
CA PRO A 29 13.56 -7.75 11.65
C PRO A 29 13.61 -6.50 12.53
N ASN A 30 13.01 -5.38 12.11
CA ASN A 30 12.89 -4.12 12.85
C ASN A 30 11.74 -3.26 12.27
N ASN A 31 11.22 -2.32 13.07
CA ASN A 31 10.14 -1.41 12.65
C ASN A 31 10.52 -0.53 11.44
N ASP A 32 11.79 -0.16 11.30
CA ASP A 32 12.26 0.62 10.14
C ASP A 32 12.26 -0.20 8.84
N ALA A 33 12.52 -1.51 8.92
CA ALA A 33 12.43 -2.38 7.75
C ALA A 33 10.99 -2.42 7.19
N LEU A 34 9.99 -2.39 8.08
CA LEU A 34 8.58 -2.33 7.70
C LEU A 34 8.26 -1.00 6.99
N LYS A 35 8.77 0.14 7.48
CA LYS A 35 8.59 1.45 6.84
C LYS A 35 9.22 1.51 5.45
N THR A 36 10.45 1.01 5.29
CA THR A 36 11.16 1.01 4.00
C THR A 36 10.42 0.18 2.95
N ILE A 37 9.83 -0.96 3.35
CA ILE A 37 9.05 -1.83 2.46
C ILE A 37 7.76 -1.13 2.03
N LEU A 38 7.03 -0.51 2.96
CA LEU A 38 5.82 0.25 2.64
C LEU A 38 6.12 1.43 1.71
N PHE A 39 7.22 2.15 1.96
CA PHE A 39 7.66 3.26 1.12
C PHE A 39 8.03 2.81 -0.30
N SER A 40 8.73 1.69 -0.43
CA SER A 40 9.09 1.12 -1.74
C SER A 40 7.84 0.67 -2.50
N ALA A 41 6.91 0.00 -1.83
CA ALA A 41 5.62 -0.39 -2.42
C ALA A 41 4.79 0.82 -2.87
N TYR A 42 4.77 1.91 -2.07
CA TYR A 42 4.13 3.16 -2.46
C TYR A 42 4.78 3.79 -3.70
N ARG A 43 6.11 3.78 -3.77
CA ARG A 43 6.86 4.27 -4.94
C ARG A 43 6.55 3.47 -6.20
N ASP A 44 6.41 2.16 -6.07
CA ASP A 44 6.04 1.29 -7.19
C ASP A 44 4.59 1.52 -7.64
N LEU A 45 3.66 1.79 -6.71
CA LEU A 45 2.30 2.20 -7.03
C LEU A 45 2.27 3.54 -7.77
N SER A 46 3.08 4.51 -7.34
CA SER A 46 3.10 5.87 -7.91
C SER A 46 3.76 5.93 -9.29
N LYS A 47 4.60 4.96 -9.64
CA LYS A 47 5.26 4.87 -10.96
C LYS A 47 4.39 4.22 -12.02
N LYS A 48 3.26 3.62 -11.64
CA LYS A 48 2.31 2.98 -12.52
C LYS A 48 1.22 3.96 -12.94
#